data_AF-A0A2N6JWP4-F1
#
_entry.id   AF-A0A2N6JWP4-F1
#
_cell.length_a   1.000
_cell.length_b   1.000
_cell.length_c   1.000
_cell.angle_alpha   90.00
_cell.angle_beta   90.00
_cell.angle_gamma   90.00
#
_symmetry.space_group_name_H-M   'P 1'
#
loop_
_entity.id
_entity.type
_entity.pdbx_description
1 polymer ?
#
loop_
_entity_poly.entity_id
_entity_poly.type
_entity_poly.pdbx_seq_one_letter_code
_entity_poly.pdbx_strand_id
1 'polypeptide(L)'
;MKGYRQVDSKEVFVKAHTRVIRQRVYRFVCKGCNLVVERTCYPSRPLFCERCRPPKHHSPQPPSKTELKVTRGKSKTTKKPIKQRKRG
;
A
#
# COMPACT_ATOMS: atom_id res chain seq x y z
N MET A 1 -21.22 -41.72 12.61
CA MET A 1 -22.14 -40.60 12.29
C MET A 1 -21.32 -39.32 12.16
N LYS A 2 -21.24 -38.68 10.98
CA LYS A 2 -20.51 -37.41 10.80
C LYS A 2 -21.48 -36.26 11.12
N GLY A 3 -21.23 -35.54 12.21
CA GLY A 3 -21.96 -34.33 12.56
C GLY A 3 -21.49 -33.16 11.70
N TYR A 4 -22.40 -32.59 10.90
CA TYR A 4 -22.13 -31.37 10.15
C TYR A 4 -22.30 -30.17 11.08
N ARG A 5 -21.25 -29.37 11.24
CA ARG A 5 -21.29 -28.11 11.98
C ARG A 5 -22.05 -27.10 11.13
N GLN A 6 -23.26 -26.73 11.53
CA GLN A 6 -24.02 -25.67 10.88
C GLN A 6 -23.22 -24.36 10.97
N VAL A 7 -23.05 -23.71 9.82
CA VAL A 7 -22.41 -22.41 9.71
C VAL A 7 -23.52 -21.37 9.73
N ASP A 8 -23.68 -20.70 10.87
CA ASP A 8 -24.57 -19.56 10.98
C ASP A 8 -23.98 -18.38 10.20
N SER A 9 -24.70 -17.90 9.19
CA SER A 9 -24.33 -16.71 8.42
C SER A 9 -25.33 -15.59 8.69
N LYS A 10 -24.81 -14.35 8.76
CA LYS A 10 -25.63 -13.14 8.86
C LYS A 10 -25.30 -12.24 7.68
N GLU A 11 -26.34 -11.80 6.99
CA GLU A 11 -26.22 -10.76 5.98
C GLU A 11 -26.08 -9.40 6.65
N VAL A 12 -25.09 -8.63 6.20
CA VAL A 12 -24.81 -7.27 6.69
C VAL A 12 -24.56 -6.36 5.50
N PHE A 13 -25.30 -5.26 5.45
CA PHE A 13 -25.11 -4.23 4.45
C PHE A 13 -23.96 -3.32 4.87
N VAL A 14 -22.83 -3.42 4.18
CA VAL A 14 -21.66 -2.56 4.41
C VAL A 14 -21.66 -1.39 3.44
N LYS A 15 -21.34 -0.20 3.97
CA LYS A 15 -21.12 0.99 3.14
C LYS A 15 -19.77 0.88 2.41
N ALA A 16 -19.78 1.13 1.11
CA ALA A 16 -18.56 1.17 0.31
C ALA A 16 -17.64 2.33 0.75
N HIS A 17 -16.33 2.05 0.77
CA HIS A 17 -15.31 3.06 1.06
C HIS A 17 -15.22 4.07 -0.10
N THR A 18 -15.25 5.38 0.19
CA THR A 18 -15.05 6.45 -0.80
C THR A 18 -13.70 7.15 -0.58
N ARG A 19 -12.94 7.39 -1.65
CA ARG A 19 -11.68 8.18 -1.61
C ARG A 19 -11.79 9.37 -2.57
N VAL A 20 -11.35 10.54 -2.11
CA VAL A 20 -11.18 11.71 -2.97
C VAL A 20 -9.72 11.78 -3.41
N ILE A 21 -9.46 11.67 -4.71
CA ILE A 21 -8.12 11.79 -5.27
C ILE A 21 -8.00 13.18 -5.91
N ARG A 22 -7.24 14.06 -5.28
CA ARG A 22 -7.03 15.43 -5.79
C ARG A 22 -6.05 15.40 -6.97
N GLN A 23 -6.46 16.01 -8.07
CA GLN A 23 -5.57 16.36 -9.18
C GLN A 23 -5.03 17.77 -8.97
N ARG A 24 -3.78 17.99 -9.37
CA ARG A 24 -3.15 19.31 -9.38
C ARG A 24 -2.40 19.50 -10.69
N VAL A 25 -2.44 20.72 -11.20
CA VAL A 25 -1.59 21.14 -12.33
C VAL A 25 -0.26 21.61 -11.77
N TYR A 26 0.84 21.04 -12.28
CA TYR A 26 2.19 21.41 -11.89
C TYR A 26 2.92 22.02 -13.08
N ARG A 27 3.49 23.22 -12.88
CA ARG A 27 4.50 23.82 -13.75
C ARG A 27 5.89 23.52 -13.19
N PHE A 28 6.76 22.90 -13.99
CA PHE A 28 8.07 22.43 -13.55
C PHE A 28 9.06 22.32 -14.72
N VAL A 29 10.36 22.24 -14.40
CA VAL A 29 11.43 21.99 -15.37
C VAL A 29 11.65 20.48 -15.48
N CYS A 30 11.56 19.93 -16.68
CA CYS A 30 11.76 18.51 -16.94
C CYS A 30 13.23 18.11 -16.75
N LYS A 31 13.52 17.07 -15.96
CA LYS A 31 14.90 16.57 -15.78
C LYS A 31 15.52 15.89 -17.02
N GLY A 32 14.71 15.54 -18.03
CA GLY A 32 15.19 14.86 -19.25
C GLY A 32 15.49 15.81 -20.41
N CYS A 33 14.69 16.87 -20.58
CA CYS A 33 14.84 17.81 -21.69
C CYS A 33 15.07 19.27 -21.26
N ASN A 34 15.08 19.56 -19.95
CA ASN A 34 15.24 20.91 -19.37
C ASN A 34 14.22 21.95 -19.83
N LEU A 35 13.13 21.53 -20.49
CA LEU A 35 12.03 22.42 -20.86
C LEU A 35 11.09 22.66 -19.69
N VAL A 36 10.49 23.85 -19.64
CA VAL A 36 9.38 24.17 -18.74
C VAL A 36 8.12 23.52 -19.28
N VAL A 37 7.48 22.68 -18.47
CA VAL A 37 6.28 21.93 -18.86
C VAL A 37 5.22 22.04 -17.78
N GLU A 38 3.96 21.99 -18.21
CA GLU A 38 2.80 21.94 -17.34
C GLU A 38 2.09 20.58 -17.47
N ARG A 39 1.74 19.93 -16.35
CA ARG A 39 1.02 18.64 -16.34
C ARG A 39 0.07 18.50 -15.18
N THR A 40 -1.08 17.90 -15.44
CA THR A 40 -1.99 17.41 -14.40
C THR A 40 -1.45 16.10 -13.81
N CYS A 41 -1.20 16.09 -12.50
CA CYS A 41 -0.75 14.91 -11.77
C CYS A 41 -1.55 14.72 -10.48
N TYR A 42 -1.66 13.46 -10.08
CA TYR A 42 -2.08 13.04 -8.75
C TYR A 42 -0.89 13.17 -7.80
N PRO A 43 -1.09 13.30 -6.48
CA PRO A 43 -0.51 14.32 -5.59
C PRO A 43 1.03 14.48 -5.53
N SER A 44 1.79 13.59 -6.15
CA SER A 44 3.23 13.74 -6.32
C SER A 44 3.58 14.70 -7.46
N ARG A 45 4.54 15.60 -7.21
CA ARG A 45 5.04 16.51 -8.23
C ARG A 45 5.79 15.71 -9.31
N PRO A 46 5.47 15.88 -10.60
CA PRO A 46 6.18 15.20 -11.69
C PRO A 46 7.62 15.70 -11.84
N LEU A 47 8.53 14.79 -12.19
CA LEU A 47 9.95 15.07 -12.46
C LEU A 47 10.27 15.15 -13.95
N PHE A 48 9.47 14.50 -14.78
CA PHE A 48 9.66 14.38 -16.23
C PHE A 48 8.38 14.77 -16.97
N CYS A 49 8.54 15.32 -18.17
CA CYS A 49 7.45 15.57 -19.10
C CYS A 49 6.86 14.24 -19.62
N GLU A 50 5.84 14.32 -20.47
CA GLU A 50 5.18 13.11 -21.00
C GLU A 50 6.12 12.26 -21.85
N ARG A 51 7.01 12.93 -22.60
CA ARG A 51 7.95 12.32 -23.55
C ARG A 51 9.18 11.74 -22.86
N CYS A 52 9.67 12.38 -21.80
CA CYS A 52 10.88 11.96 -21.08
C CYS A 52 10.58 10.99 -19.94
N ARG A 53 9.31 10.66 -19.66
CA ARG A 53 8.98 9.74 -18.57
C ARG A 53 9.58 8.36 -18.91
N PRO A 54 10.37 7.75 -18.01
CA PRO A 54 10.83 6.39 -18.21
C PRO A 54 9.63 5.47 -18.47
N PRO A 55 9.73 4.52 -19.42
CA PRO A 55 8.76 3.45 -19.53
C PRO A 55 8.55 2.85 -18.14
N LYS A 56 7.30 2.63 -17.74
CA LYS A 56 7.04 1.90 -16.50
C LYS A 56 7.67 0.51 -16.71
N HIS A 57 8.85 0.29 -16.17
CA HIS A 57 9.37 -1.06 -16.02
C HIS A 57 8.37 -1.75 -15.11
N HIS A 58 7.47 -2.51 -15.70
CA HIS A 58 6.75 -3.55 -15.00
C HIS A 58 7.83 -4.52 -14.57
N SER A 59 8.42 -4.31 -13.39
CA SER A 59 9.19 -5.36 -12.77
C SER A 59 8.22 -6.53 -12.66
N PRO A 60 8.56 -7.71 -13.22
CA PRO A 60 7.75 -8.89 -12.99
C PRO A 60 7.70 -9.04 -11.47
N GLN A 61 6.53 -8.84 -10.87
CA GLN A 61 6.36 -9.18 -9.48
C GLN A 61 6.75 -10.65 -9.35
N PRO A 62 7.64 -11.03 -8.42
CA PRO A 62 7.84 -12.44 -8.16
C PRO A 62 6.46 -13.02 -7.84
N PRO A 63 6.08 -14.17 -8.42
CA PRO A 63 4.80 -14.79 -8.10
C PRO A 63 4.79 -15.00 -6.58
N SER A 64 3.88 -14.27 -5.91
CA SER A 64 3.64 -14.46 -4.49
C SER A 64 3.19 -15.91 -4.33
N LYS A 65 4.11 -16.78 -3.90
CA LYS A 65 3.80 -18.15 -3.50
C LYS A 65 2.96 -18.07 -2.23
N THR A 66 1.65 -17.96 -2.43
CA THR A 66 0.66 -18.20 -1.39
C THR A 66 0.60 -19.71 -1.16
N GLU A 67 1.51 -20.22 -0.33
CA GLU A 67 1.25 -21.46 0.42
C GLU A 67 1.29 -21.11 1.91
N LEU A 68 0.13 -20.75 2.43
CA LEU A 68 -0.14 -20.73 3.86
C LEU A 68 -0.10 -22.17 4.38
N LYS A 69 1.08 -22.66 4.79
CA LYS A 69 1.14 -23.71 5.82
C LYS A 69 1.26 -23.04 7.17
N VAL A 70 0.10 -22.71 7.75
CA VAL A 70 0.00 -22.42 9.19
C VAL A 70 0.21 -23.74 9.94
N THR A 71 1.47 -24.08 10.22
CA THR A 71 1.78 -24.98 11.33
C THR A 71 1.93 -24.11 12.57
N ARG A 72 0.90 -24.21 13.42
CA ARG A 72 0.74 -23.52 14.70
C ARG A 72 1.86 -23.94 15.67
N GLY A 73 2.94 -23.17 15.71
CA GLY A 73 3.99 -23.26 16.75
C GLY A 73 3.80 -22.18 17.80
N LYS A 74 3.45 -22.58 19.03
CA LYS A 74 3.37 -21.72 20.23
C LYS A 74 4.63 -20.86 20.40
N SER A 75 4.48 -19.54 20.52
CA SER A 75 5.51 -18.69 21.12
C SER A 75 4.88 -17.76 22.16
N LYS A 76 5.44 -17.87 23.37
CA LYS A 76 4.95 -17.29 24.62
C LYS A 76 5.14 -15.77 24.62
N THR A 77 4.17 -15.09 25.21
CA THR A 77 4.21 -13.69 25.61
C THR A 77 5.41 -13.44 26.53
N THR A 78 6.37 -12.61 26.13
CA THR A 78 7.30 -11.98 27.07
C THR A 78 7.26 -10.49 26.85
N LYS A 79 6.55 -9.79 27.73
CA LYS A 79 6.50 -8.33 27.80
C LYS A 79 7.94 -7.82 28.03
N LYS A 80 8.46 -6.96 27.16
CA LYS A 80 9.70 -6.21 27.44
C LYS A 80 9.35 -5.05 28.39
N PRO A 81 10.04 -4.90 29.54
CA PRO A 81 9.80 -3.75 30.41
C PRO A 81 10.34 -2.47 29.77
N ILE A 82 9.50 -1.43 29.78
CA ILE A 82 9.88 -0.05 29.48
C ILE A 82 10.94 0.41 30.48
N LYS A 83 12.14 0.76 30.01
CA LYS A 83 13.13 1.48 30.82
C LYS A 83 12.66 2.93 30.97
N GLN A 84 12.17 3.30 32.15
CA GLN A 84 11.98 4.69 32.53
C GLN A 84 13.35 5.38 32.64
N ARG A 85 13.56 6.45 31.86
CA ARG A 85 14.65 7.41 32.08
C ARG A 85 14.21 8.37 33.18
N LYS A 86 14.88 8.39 34.33
CA LYS A 86 14.80 9.52 35.27
C LYS A 86 15.91 10.51 34.96
N ARG A 87 15.52 11.78 34.83
CA ARG A 87 16.39 12.95 34.89
C ARG A 87 16.78 13.16 36.36
N GLY A 88 18.06 13.47 36.58
CA GLY A 88 18.65 13.90 37.84
C GLY A 88 20.01 14.46 37.49
#